data_AF-A0A925RC64-F1
#
_entry.id   AF-A0A925RC64-F1
#
_cell.length_a   1.000
_cell.length_b   1.000
_cell.length_c   1.000
_cell.angle_alpha   90.00
_cell.angle_beta   90.00
_cell.angle_gamma   90.00
#
_symmetry.space_group_name_H-M   'P 1'
#
loop_
_entity.id
_entity.type
_entity.pdbx_description
1 polymer ?
#
loop_
_entity_poly.entity_id
_entity_poly.type
_entity_poly.pdbx_seq_one_letter_code
_entity_poly.pdbx_strand_id
1 'polypeptide(L)'
;MRHLEQAVKRIRPGTLLAYVSGLLMALITAWFLWPDDPDELLRRALLSKNEAEQIQLLQQSVAAADGHFPRAEIELCLVLAGAGNWSEASAAMTRLDRTQCSAADLLAYAKLSVQAEQWDTAELAIAALQGKTHRPEDRLSLQCQLYAGMNRHKELIDAARELTKIAPETTRWWLQLASIYAQKQNTLAEIQTYQAALNQAIPVIDIVEVRRRLLECCIDAGDAALAREQFVQLRQTNASDPRMNVWQARLCHLEGRPAEALAAISAASGQIRDIPEAIRLRGILHLELG
;
A
#
# COMPACT_ATOMS: atom_id res chain seq x y z
N MET A 1 -21.70 -74.73 -11.03
CA MET A 1 -20.38 -74.49 -11.66
C MET A 1 -20.26 -75.02 -13.10
N ARG A 2 -20.88 -76.16 -13.50
CA ARG A 2 -20.75 -76.69 -14.88
C ARG A 2 -21.51 -75.93 -15.99
N HIS A 3 -22.45 -75.04 -15.67
CA HIS A 3 -23.20 -74.28 -16.67
C HIS A 3 -22.53 -72.97 -17.13
N LEU A 4 -21.50 -72.48 -16.42
CA LEU A 4 -20.74 -71.31 -16.84
C LEU A 4 -19.56 -71.67 -17.78
N GLU A 5 -19.04 -72.90 -17.72
CA GLU A 5 -17.95 -73.35 -18.60
C GLU A 5 -18.38 -73.58 -20.06
N GLN A 6 -19.66 -73.89 -20.32
CA GLN A 6 -20.14 -74.10 -21.69
C GLN A 6 -20.51 -72.81 -22.45
N ALA A 7 -20.72 -71.69 -21.75
CA ALA A 7 -21.04 -70.42 -22.40
C ALA A 7 -19.80 -69.74 -23.00
N VAL A 8 -18.60 -70.04 -22.49
CA VAL A 8 -17.34 -69.38 -22.91
C VAL A 8 -16.78 -69.97 -24.22
N LYS A 9 -17.19 -71.18 -24.61
CA LYS A 9 -16.64 -71.89 -25.79
C LYS A 9 -17.20 -71.48 -27.16
N ARG A 10 -18.12 -70.50 -27.22
CA ARG A 10 -18.80 -70.09 -28.46
C ARG A 10 -18.52 -68.65 -28.91
N ILE A 11 -17.60 -67.94 -28.26
CA ILE A 11 -17.23 -66.60 -28.68
C ILE A 11 -16.12 -66.73 -29.72
N ARG A 12 -16.39 -66.35 -30.97
CA ARG A 12 -15.39 -66.33 -32.05
C ARG A 12 -14.28 -65.34 -31.65
N PRO A 13 -12.99 -65.68 -31.83
CA PRO A 13 -11.88 -64.84 -31.37
C PRO A 13 -11.93 -63.41 -31.98
N GLY A 14 -12.50 -63.25 -33.17
CA GLY A 14 -12.68 -61.94 -33.81
C GLY A 14 -13.72 -61.02 -33.14
N THR A 15 -14.78 -61.56 -32.50
CA THR A 15 -15.79 -60.72 -31.83
C THR A 15 -15.30 -60.21 -30.48
N LEU A 16 -14.46 -60.98 -29.78
CA LEU A 16 -13.89 -60.58 -28.50
C LEU A 16 -12.91 -59.40 -28.67
N LEU A 17 -12.15 -59.40 -29.77
CA LEU A 17 -11.22 -58.33 -30.13
C LEU A 17 -11.92 -57.01 -30.47
N ALA A 18 -13.09 -57.06 -31.11
CA ALA A 18 -13.89 -55.88 -31.44
C ALA A 18 -14.57 -55.24 -30.20
N TYR A 19 -15.01 -56.04 -29.24
CA TYR A 19 -15.53 -55.51 -27.97
C TYR A 19 -14.43 -54.88 -27.12
N VAL A 20 -13.25 -55.50 -27.06
CA VAL A 20 -12.11 -54.93 -26.32
C VAL A 20 -11.62 -53.63 -26.96
N SER A 21 -11.56 -53.53 -28.29
CA SER A 21 -11.17 -52.28 -28.97
C SER A 21 -12.21 -51.17 -28.82
N GLY A 22 -13.51 -51.49 -28.87
CA GLY A 22 -14.58 -50.53 -28.61
C GLY A 22 -14.56 -50.01 -27.17
N LEU A 23 -14.28 -50.88 -26.19
CA LEU A 23 -14.20 -50.51 -24.78
C LEU A 23 -12.93 -49.71 -24.46
N LEU A 24 -11.81 -49.99 -25.14
CA LEU A 24 -10.59 -49.17 -25.08
C LEU A 24 -10.80 -47.78 -25.69
N MET A 25 -11.47 -47.66 -26.84
CA MET A 25 -11.81 -46.36 -27.43
C MET A 25 -12.80 -45.57 -26.55
N ALA A 26 -13.78 -46.24 -25.94
CA ALA A 26 -14.69 -45.62 -24.98
C ALA A 26 -13.97 -45.16 -23.70
N LEU A 27 -12.99 -45.93 -23.21
CA LEU A 27 -12.17 -45.55 -22.06
C LEU A 27 -11.19 -44.42 -22.40
N ILE A 28 -10.59 -44.40 -23.59
CA ILE A 28 -9.71 -43.32 -24.04
C ILE A 28 -10.50 -42.02 -24.25
N THR A 29 -11.70 -42.09 -24.82
CA THR A 29 -12.58 -40.92 -24.96
C THR A 29 -13.12 -40.46 -23.61
N ALA A 30 -13.51 -41.37 -22.71
CA ALA A 30 -13.91 -41.02 -21.35
C ALA A 30 -12.75 -40.45 -20.51
N TRP A 31 -11.51 -40.87 -20.76
CA TRP A 31 -10.31 -40.32 -20.13
C TRP A 31 -9.96 -38.92 -20.66
N PHE A 32 -10.15 -38.68 -21.97
CA PHE A 32 -10.03 -37.34 -22.57
C PHE A 32 -11.19 -36.38 -22.19
N LEU A 33 -12.34 -36.93 -21.80
CA LEU A 33 -13.51 -36.21 -21.30
C LEU A 33 -13.54 -36.10 -19.77
N TRP A 34 -12.58 -36.68 -19.06
CA TRP A 34 -12.50 -36.50 -17.61
C TRP A 34 -12.04 -35.06 -17.36
N PRO A 35 -12.80 -34.23 -16.63
CA PRO A 35 -12.37 -32.89 -16.32
C PRO A 35 -11.02 -32.97 -15.61
N ASP A 36 -10.03 -32.28 -16.15
CA ASP A 36 -8.72 -32.14 -15.49
C ASP A 36 -8.97 -31.68 -14.04
N ASP A 37 -8.25 -32.30 -13.11
CA ASP A 37 -8.33 -31.97 -11.69
C ASP A 37 -8.13 -30.45 -11.50
N PRO A 38 -9.11 -29.71 -10.94
CA PRO A 38 -9.03 -28.25 -10.83
C PRO A 38 -7.77 -27.80 -10.08
N ASP A 39 -7.30 -28.58 -9.09
CA ASP A 39 -6.07 -28.32 -8.35
C ASP A 39 -4.81 -28.46 -9.20
N GLU A 40 -4.79 -29.42 -10.14
CA GLU A 40 -3.66 -29.62 -11.05
C GLU A 40 -3.62 -28.50 -12.12
N LEU A 41 -4.77 -28.06 -12.62
CA LEU A 41 -4.86 -26.90 -13.50
C LEU A 41 -4.37 -25.63 -12.81
N LEU A 42 -4.79 -25.40 -11.55
CA LEU A 42 -4.29 -24.30 -10.74
C LEU A 42 -2.77 -24.39 -10.54
N ARG A 43 -2.24 -25.57 -10.20
CA ARG A 43 -0.80 -25.77 -10.04
C ARG A 43 -0.03 -25.43 -11.31
N ARG A 44 -0.51 -25.87 -12.48
CA ARG A 44 0.11 -25.55 -13.78
C ARG A 44 0.04 -24.06 -14.07
N ALA A 45 -1.09 -23.41 -13.78
CA ALA A 45 -1.22 -21.97 -13.94
C ALA A 45 -0.16 -21.20 -13.12
N LEU A 46 0.01 -21.57 -11.84
CA LEU A 46 0.99 -20.92 -10.95
C LEU A 46 2.45 -21.15 -11.36
N LEU A 47 2.73 -22.17 -12.18
CA LEU A 47 4.06 -22.46 -12.71
C LEU A 47 4.30 -21.86 -14.11
N SER A 48 3.25 -21.45 -14.82
CA SER A 48 3.40 -20.85 -16.13
C SER A 48 4.07 -19.49 -16.02
N LYS A 49 4.91 -19.18 -17.01
CA LYS A 49 5.55 -17.87 -17.17
C LYS A 49 4.84 -16.99 -18.20
N ASN A 50 3.87 -17.57 -18.92
CA ASN A 50 3.11 -16.87 -19.93
C ASN A 50 1.77 -16.47 -19.34
N GLU A 51 1.54 -15.16 -19.24
CA GLU A 51 0.33 -14.59 -18.64
C GLU A 51 -0.96 -15.07 -19.34
N ALA A 52 -0.96 -15.17 -20.67
CA ALA A 52 -2.15 -15.61 -21.41
C ALA A 52 -2.48 -17.09 -21.13
N GLU A 53 -1.45 -17.93 -21.02
CA GLU A 53 -1.59 -19.34 -20.64
C GLU A 53 -2.06 -19.47 -19.19
N GLN A 54 -1.51 -18.66 -18.28
CA GLN A 54 -1.90 -18.61 -16.88
C GLN A 54 -3.39 -18.25 -16.71
N ILE A 55 -3.87 -17.21 -17.40
CA ILE A 55 -5.29 -16.83 -17.41
C ILE A 55 -6.16 -17.98 -17.91
N GLN A 56 -5.79 -18.61 -19.02
CA GLN A 56 -6.54 -19.73 -19.60
C GLN A 56 -6.62 -20.92 -18.62
N LEU A 57 -5.50 -21.31 -18.01
CA LEU A 57 -5.45 -22.41 -17.05
C LEU A 57 -6.28 -22.12 -15.78
N LEU A 58 -6.26 -20.87 -15.30
CA LEU A 58 -7.10 -20.45 -14.17
C LEU A 58 -8.59 -20.48 -14.51
N GLN A 59 -8.99 -20.00 -15.69
CA GLN A 59 -10.37 -20.10 -16.16
C GLN A 59 -10.83 -21.55 -16.29
N GLN A 60 -9.98 -22.43 -16.82
CA GLN A 60 -10.25 -23.86 -16.90
C GLN A 60 -10.38 -24.50 -15.51
N SER A 61 -9.52 -24.13 -14.56
CA SER A 61 -9.56 -24.59 -13.17
C SER A 61 -10.88 -24.22 -12.49
N VAL A 62 -11.35 -22.97 -12.67
CA VAL A 62 -12.65 -22.52 -12.15
C VAL A 62 -13.81 -23.26 -12.82
N ALA A 63 -13.76 -23.45 -14.14
CA ALA A 63 -14.81 -24.17 -14.87
C ALA A 63 -14.88 -25.66 -14.49
N ALA A 64 -13.74 -26.32 -14.26
CA ALA A 64 -13.67 -27.71 -13.81
C ALA A 64 -14.23 -27.93 -12.39
N ALA A 65 -14.25 -26.87 -11.57
CA ALA A 65 -14.85 -26.83 -10.24
C ALA A 65 -16.29 -26.28 -10.25
N ASP A 66 -17.03 -26.49 -11.35
CA ASP A 66 -18.43 -26.03 -11.53
C ASP A 66 -18.62 -24.51 -11.34
N GLY A 67 -17.59 -23.73 -11.65
CA GLY A 67 -17.61 -22.28 -11.58
C GLY A 67 -17.33 -21.70 -10.20
N HIS A 68 -16.99 -22.51 -9.20
CA HIS A 68 -16.67 -22.04 -7.86
C HIS A 68 -15.37 -22.64 -7.34
N PHE A 69 -14.30 -21.85 -7.37
CA PHE A 69 -13.01 -22.24 -6.82
C PHE A 69 -12.27 -21.00 -6.30
N PRO A 70 -12.57 -20.53 -5.08
CA PRO A 70 -12.15 -19.22 -4.59
C PRO A 70 -10.65 -18.95 -4.69
N ARG A 71 -9.83 -20.00 -4.56
CA ARG A 71 -8.37 -19.89 -4.72
C ARG A 71 -7.97 -19.61 -6.17
N ALA A 72 -8.52 -20.32 -7.14
CA ALA A 72 -8.25 -20.04 -8.56
C ALA A 72 -8.89 -18.72 -9.01
N GLU A 73 -10.06 -18.38 -8.48
CA GLU A 73 -10.77 -17.14 -8.80
C GLU A 73 -10.01 -15.89 -8.31
N ILE A 74 -9.45 -15.88 -7.09
CA ILE A 74 -8.66 -14.73 -6.62
C ILE A 74 -7.33 -14.61 -7.36
N GLU A 75 -6.67 -15.73 -7.68
CA GLU A 75 -5.47 -15.73 -8.52
C GLU A 75 -5.76 -15.20 -9.92
N LEU A 76 -6.91 -15.57 -10.50
CA LEU A 76 -7.36 -15.01 -11.78
C LEU A 76 -7.56 -13.49 -11.68
N CYS A 77 -8.16 -13.00 -10.59
CA CYS A 77 -8.29 -11.56 -10.36
C CYS A 77 -6.92 -10.87 -10.28
N LEU A 78 -5.95 -11.46 -9.58
CA LEU A 78 -4.59 -10.93 -9.43
C LEU A 78 -3.85 -10.86 -10.77
N VAL A 79 -3.91 -11.93 -11.57
CA VAL A 79 -3.26 -11.99 -12.88
C VAL A 79 -3.90 -11.01 -13.85
N LEU A 80 -5.24 -10.96 -13.92
CA LEU A 80 -5.95 -9.97 -14.75
C LEU A 80 -5.64 -8.52 -14.36
N ALA A 81 -5.57 -8.24 -13.05
CA ALA A 81 -5.17 -6.93 -12.54
C ALA A 81 -3.71 -6.59 -12.90
N GLY A 82 -2.79 -7.55 -12.74
CA GLY A 82 -1.38 -7.40 -13.12
C GLY A 82 -1.19 -7.12 -14.62
N ALA A 83 -2.03 -7.73 -15.46
CA ALA A 83 -2.10 -7.51 -16.90
C ALA A 83 -2.72 -6.15 -17.29
N GLY A 84 -3.33 -5.43 -16.34
CA GLY A 84 -4.09 -4.21 -16.60
C GLY A 84 -5.52 -4.43 -17.13
N ASN A 85 -6.01 -5.67 -17.17
CA ASN A 85 -7.37 -6.03 -17.61
C ASN A 85 -8.39 -5.77 -16.48
N TRP A 86 -8.52 -4.52 -16.06
CA TRP A 86 -9.30 -4.11 -14.89
C TRP A 86 -10.81 -4.36 -14.99
N SER A 87 -11.37 -4.32 -16.20
CA SER A 87 -12.79 -4.63 -16.42
C SER A 87 -13.11 -6.08 -16.06
N GLU A 88 -12.29 -7.03 -16.53
CA GLU A 88 -12.44 -8.45 -16.24
C GLU A 88 -12.07 -8.77 -14.79
N ALA A 89 -10.98 -8.17 -14.28
CA ALA A 89 -10.57 -8.34 -12.89
C ALA A 89 -11.67 -7.88 -11.91
N SER A 90 -12.29 -6.73 -12.16
CA SER A 90 -13.38 -6.18 -11.35
C SER A 90 -14.64 -7.07 -11.40
N ALA A 91 -14.99 -7.53 -12.60
CA ALA A 91 -16.12 -8.43 -12.79
C ALA A 91 -15.92 -9.78 -12.07
N ALA A 92 -14.70 -10.33 -12.13
CA ALA A 92 -14.33 -11.55 -11.41
C ALA A 92 -14.38 -11.34 -9.89
N MET A 93 -13.81 -10.24 -9.40
CA MET A 93 -13.79 -9.90 -7.97
C MET A 93 -15.19 -9.71 -7.37
N THR A 94 -16.15 -9.23 -8.17
CA THR A 94 -17.55 -9.05 -7.74
C THR A 94 -18.28 -10.38 -7.54
N ARG A 95 -17.94 -11.41 -8.33
CA ARG A 95 -18.55 -12.75 -8.26
C ARG A 95 -17.88 -13.65 -7.22
N LEU A 96 -16.63 -13.38 -6.91
CA LEU A 96 -15.82 -14.14 -5.96
C LEU A 96 -16.48 -14.21 -4.57
N ASP A 97 -16.53 -15.42 -4.00
CA ASP A 97 -16.84 -15.57 -2.58
C ASP A 97 -15.64 -15.17 -1.71
N ARG A 98 -15.60 -13.88 -1.40
CA ARG A 98 -14.56 -13.24 -0.60
C ARG A 98 -14.42 -13.84 0.81
N THR A 99 -15.44 -14.54 1.33
CA THR A 99 -15.35 -15.16 2.66
C THR A 99 -14.35 -16.31 2.70
N GLN A 100 -14.16 -16.99 1.56
CA GLN A 100 -13.26 -18.13 1.41
C GLN A 100 -11.82 -17.74 1.00
N CYS A 101 -11.61 -16.50 0.55
CA CYS A 101 -10.28 -16.01 0.19
C CYS A 101 -9.38 -15.78 1.41
N SER A 102 -8.07 -15.97 1.24
CA SER A 102 -7.11 -15.62 2.28
C SER A 102 -6.99 -14.09 2.41
N ALA A 103 -6.59 -13.62 3.60
CA ALA A 103 -6.34 -12.19 3.78
C ALA A 103 -5.13 -11.70 2.95
N ALA A 104 -4.15 -12.58 2.70
CA ALA A 104 -2.96 -12.24 1.92
C ALA A 104 -3.31 -11.93 0.45
N ASP A 105 -4.16 -12.75 -0.17
CA ASP A 105 -4.55 -12.58 -1.58
C ASP A 105 -5.41 -11.32 -1.75
N LEU A 106 -6.34 -11.07 -0.81
CA LEU A 106 -7.14 -9.86 -0.79
C LEU A 106 -6.29 -8.60 -0.59
N LEU A 107 -5.26 -8.64 0.27
CA LEU A 107 -4.30 -7.55 0.44
C LEU A 107 -3.49 -7.31 -0.83
N ALA A 108 -3.04 -8.37 -1.50
CA ALA A 108 -2.29 -8.27 -2.76
C ALA A 108 -3.16 -7.60 -3.84
N TYR A 109 -4.40 -8.04 -4.00
CA TYR A 109 -5.34 -7.49 -4.98
C TYR A 109 -5.71 -6.02 -4.65
N ALA A 110 -5.94 -5.71 -3.37
CA ALA A 110 -6.19 -4.34 -2.91
C ALA A 110 -5.00 -3.43 -3.24
N LYS A 111 -3.77 -3.89 -2.99
CA LYS A 111 -2.55 -3.12 -3.29
C LYS A 111 -2.40 -2.84 -4.78
N LEU A 112 -2.60 -3.83 -5.64
CA LEU A 112 -2.58 -3.64 -7.09
C LEU A 112 -3.65 -2.64 -7.54
N SER A 113 -4.87 -2.76 -6.99
CA SER A 113 -5.99 -1.88 -7.33
C SER A 113 -5.71 -0.42 -6.94
N VAL A 114 -5.17 -0.18 -5.75
CA VAL A 114 -4.76 1.17 -5.30
C VAL A 114 -3.66 1.74 -6.20
N GLN A 115 -2.66 0.94 -6.57
CA GLN A 115 -1.55 1.38 -7.44
C GLN A 115 -1.99 1.75 -8.85
N ALA A 116 -3.04 1.10 -9.36
CA ALA A 116 -3.62 1.39 -10.67
C ALA A 116 -4.81 2.35 -10.61
N GLU A 117 -5.01 3.02 -9.46
CA GLU A 117 -6.06 4.01 -9.25
C GLU A 117 -7.49 3.46 -9.46
N GLN A 118 -7.67 2.15 -9.31
CA GLN A 118 -8.98 1.49 -9.36
C GLN A 118 -9.61 1.52 -7.97
N TRP A 119 -10.19 2.68 -7.63
CA TRP A 119 -10.66 2.96 -6.27
C TRP A 119 -11.81 2.05 -5.82
N ASP A 120 -12.78 1.79 -6.70
CA ASP A 120 -13.95 0.96 -6.35
C ASP A 120 -13.54 -0.50 -6.08
N THR A 121 -12.63 -1.06 -6.89
CA THR A 121 -12.14 -2.44 -6.69
C THR A 121 -11.25 -2.53 -5.46
N ALA A 122 -10.43 -1.51 -5.20
CA ALA A 122 -9.63 -1.40 -3.98
C ALA A 122 -10.52 -1.37 -2.74
N GLU A 123 -11.58 -0.56 -2.73
CA GLU A 123 -12.52 -0.47 -1.59
C GLU A 123 -13.20 -1.82 -1.33
N LEU A 124 -13.66 -2.51 -2.37
CA LEU A 124 -14.26 -3.85 -2.26
C LEU A 124 -13.29 -4.88 -1.66
N ALA A 125 -12.03 -4.87 -2.10
CA ALA A 125 -10.99 -5.76 -1.62
C ALA A 125 -10.62 -5.48 -0.16
N ILE A 126 -10.49 -4.21 0.20
CA ILE A 126 -10.18 -3.79 1.57
C ILE A 126 -11.34 -4.13 2.53
N ALA A 127 -12.59 -3.91 2.11
CA ALA A 127 -13.76 -4.24 2.92
C ALA A 127 -13.83 -5.75 3.21
N ALA A 128 -13.42 -6.60 2.25
CA ALA A 128 -13.37 -8.04 2.40
C ALA A 128 -12.36 -8.55 3.44
N LEU A 129 -11.43 -7.70 3.89
CA LEU A 129 -10.48 -8.03 4.96
C LEU A 129 -11.10 -7.96 6.35
N GLN A 130 -12.31 -7.41 6.50
CA GLN A 130 -12.97 -7.29 7.80
C GLN A 130 -13.20 -8.68 8.42
N GLY A 131 -12.77 -8.85 9.68
CA GLY A 131 -12.90 -10.11 10.41
C GLY A 131 -11.90 -11.21 10.03
N LYS A 132 -11.00 -10.98 9.05
CA LYS A 132 -9.92 -11.90 8.72
C LYS A 132 -8.64 -11.55 9.50
N THR A 133 -7.82 -12.54 9.83
CA THR A 133 -6.54 -12.32 10.50
C THR A 133 -5.51 -11.71 9.53
N HIS A 134 -5.11 -10.47 9.79
CA HIS A 134 -4.05 -9.76 9.07
C HIS A 134 -3.47 -8.68 9.99
N ARG A 135 -2.35 -8.06 9.60
CA ARG A 135 -1.82 -6.92 10.35
C ARG A 135 -2.73 -5.71 10.09
N PRO A 136 -3.32 -5.10 11.12
CA PRO A 136 -4.23 -3.97 10.93
C PRO A 136 -3.55 -2.78 10.24
N GLU A 137 -2.24 -2.63 10.42
CA GLU A 137 -1.40 -1.63 9.74
C GLU A 137 -1.45 -1.76 8.21
N ASP A 138 -1.34 -2.97 7.66
CA ASP A 138 -1.34 -3.19 6.21
C ASP A 138 -2.65 -2.71 5.58
N ARG A 139 -3.78 -3.06 6.22
CA ARG A 139 -5.12 -2.63 5.78
C ARG A 139 -5.30 -1.13 5.90
N LEU A 140 -4.93 -0.54 7.03
CA LEU A 140 -5.08 0.90 7.28
C LEU A 140 -4.18 1.74 6.36
N SER A 141 -2.96 1.28 6.07
CA SER A 141 -2.04 1.91 5.12
C SER A 141 -2.64 1.97 3.71
N LEU A 142 -3.29 0.89 3.27
CA LEU A 142 -4.02 0.85 2.00
C LEU A 142 -5.26 1.75 2.03
N GLN A 143 -6.01 1.78 3.13
CA GLN A 143 -7.15 2.70 3.30
C GLN A 143 -6.72 4.17 3.21
N CYS A 144 -5.59 4.55 3.81
CA CYS A 144 -5.06 5.90 3.67
C CYS A 144 -4.76 6.25 2.21
N GLN A 145 -4.17 5.34 1.44
CA GLN A 145 -3.90 5.58 0.01
C GLN A 145 -5.19 5.71 -0.80
N LEU A 146 -6.15 4.81 -0.57
CA LEU A 146 -7.48 4.85 -1.18
C LEU A 146 -8.20 6.17 -0.88
N TYR A 147 -8.30 6.56 0.40
CA TYR A 147 -9.00 7.77 0.80
C TYR A 147 -8.29 9.04 0.32
N ALA A 148 -6.97 9.03 0.22
CA ALA A 148 -6.22 10.12 -0.41
C ALA A 148 -6.57 10.24 -1.90
N GLY A 149 -6.56 9.12 -2.65
CA GLY A 149 -6.91 9.10 -4.08
C GLY A 149 -8.35 9.54 -4.36
N MET A 150 -9.30 9.14 -3.50
CA MET A 150 -10.71 9.54 -3.59
C MET A 150 -11.02 10.92 -2.99
N ASN A 151 -10.00 11.63 -2.48
CA ASN A 151 -10.17 12.93 -1.81
C ASN A 151 -11.11 12.90 -0.57
N ARG A 152 -11.21 11.75 0.09
CA ARG A 152 -12.04 11.49 1.29
C ARG A 152 -11.27 11.87 2.56
N HIS A 153 -11.11 13.17 2.76
CA HIS A 153 -10.19 13.71 3.77
C HIS A 153 -10.50 13.34 5.21
N LYS A 154 -11.79 13.22 5.57
CA LYS A 154 -12.18 12.91 6.95
C LYS A 154 -11.75 11.49 7.29
N GLU A 155 -12.10 10.54 6.44
CA GLU A 155 -11.75 9.13 6.58
C GLU A 155 -10.23 8.92 6.50
N LEU A 156 -9.53 9.70 5.67
CA LEU A 156 -8.08 9.71 5.62
C LEU A 156 -7.45 10.13 6.95
N ILE A 157 -7.92 11.22 7.56
CA ILE A 157 -7.44 11.68 8.87
C ILE A 157 -7.71 10.63 9.94
N ASP A 158 -8.91 10.05 9.95
CA ASP A 158 -9.29 9.03 10.94
C ASP A 158 -8.42 7.77 10.78
N ALA A 159 -8.20 7.29 9.56
CA ALA A 159 -7.33 6.13 9.30
C ALA A 159 -5.86 6.41 9.68
N ALA A 160 -5.34 7.60 9.34
CA ALA A 160 -3.98 7.99 9.70
C ALA A 160 -3.78 8.12 11.22
N ARG A 161 -4.79 8.62 11.96
CA ARG A 161 -4.77 8.65 13.43
C ARG A 161 -4.79 7.25 14.05
N GLU A 162 -5.53 6.31 13.47
CA GLU A 162 -5.51 4.93 13.96
C GLU A 162 -4.14 4.27 13.71
N LEU A 163 -3.49 4.56 12.57
CA LEU A 163 -2.12 4.09 12.32
C LEU A 163 -1.12 4.58 13.37
N THR A 164 -1.19 5.85 13.77
CA THR A 164 -0.28 6.40 14.79
C THR A 164 -0.54 5.84 16.19
N LYS A 165 -1.72 5.29 16.46
CA LYS A 165 -2.03 4.58 17.72
C LYS A 165 -1.53 3.13 17.72
N ILE A 166 -1.62 2.45 16.58
CA ILE A 166 -1.26 1.03 16.45
C ILE A 166 0.26 0.84 16.33
N ALA A 167 0.93 1.71 15.60
CA ALA A 167 2.37 1.69 15.37
C ALA A 167 2.98 3.06 15.71
N PRO A 168 2.95 3.49 16.99
CA PRO A 168 3.43 4.81 17.41
C PRO A 168 4.93 5.02 17.16
N GLU A 169 5.71 3.95 17.11
CA GLU A 169 7.13 3.97 16.78
C GLU A 169 7.42 4.20 15.29
N THR A 170 6.42 4.10 14.42
CA THR A 170 6.61 4.31 12.98
C THR A 170 6.42 5.78 12.61
N THR A 171 7.53 6.52 12.55
CA THR A 171 7.59 7.96 12.20
C THR A 171 6.80 8.30 10.95
N ARG A 172 6.82 7.43 9.93
CA ARG A 172 6.12 7.63 8.66
C ARG A 172 4.64 8.00 8.88
N TRP A 173 3.95 7.37 9.82
CA TRP A 173 2.53 7.61 10.06
C TRP A 173 2.26 8.98 10.68
N TRP A 174 3.16 9.44 11.56
CA TRP A 174 3.10 10.79 12.12
C TRP A 174 3.33 11.86 11.06
N LEU A 175 4.35 11.69 10.20
CA LEU A 175 4.62 12.61 9.10
C LEU A 175 3.45 12.67 8.11
N GLN A 176 2.86 11.51 7.81
CA GLN A 176 1.69 11.43 6.94
C GLN A 176 0.50 12.20 7.54
N LEU A 177 0.15 11.94 8.81
CA LEU A 177 -0.93 12.66 9.48
C LEU A 177 -0.69 14.17 9.53
N ALA A 178 0.52 14.60 9.87
CA ALA A 178 0.88 16.02 9.91
C ALA A 178 0.76 16.68 8.52
N SER A 179 1.24 16.02 7.46
CA SER A 179 1.11 16.52 6.09
C SER A 179 -0.34 16.66 5.62
N ILE A 180 -1.24 15.76 6.08
CA ILE A 180 -2.67 15.87 5.79
C ILE A 180 -3.24 17.14 6.45
N TYR A 181 -2.85 17.45 7.69
CA TYR A 181 -3.26 18.70 8.34
C TYR A 181 -2.67 19.95 7.69
N ALA A 182 -1.40 19.89 7.26
CA ALA A 182 -0.73 20.96 6.54
C ALA A 182 -1.49 21.32 5.25
N GLN A 183 -1.87 20.31 4.45
CA GLN A 183 -2.68 20.50 3.24
C GLN A 183 -4.05 21.13 3.53
N LYS A 184 -4.59 20.91 4.72
CA LYS A 184 -5.84 21.53 5.20
C LYS A 184 -5.65 22.86 5.90
N GLN A 185 -4.42 23.38 5.94
CA GLN A 185 -4.05 24.61 6.63
C GLN A 185 -4.46 24.57 8.12
N ASN A 186 -4.54 23.37 8.71
CA ASN A 186 -4.83 23.21 10.13
C ASN A 186 -3.51 23.14 10.90
N THR A 187 -2.85 24.29 10.99
CA THR A 187 -1.53 24.44 11.59
C THR A 187 -1.50 23.98 13.06
N LEU A 188 -2.58 24.22 13.82
CA LEU A 188 -2.66 23.78 15.21
C LEU A 188 -2.61 22.24 15.31
N ALA A 189 -3.40 21.54 14.50
CA ALA A 189 -3.41 20.07 14.51
C ALA A 189 -2.09 19.49 13.98
N GLU A 190 -1.45 20.16 13.02
CA GLU A 190 -0.12 19.79 12.53
C GLU A 190 0.94 19.87 13.64
N ILE A 191 1.03 21.00 14.33
CA ILE A 191 1.94 21.21 15.48
C ILE A 191 1.71 20.14 16.55
N GLN A 192 0.46 19.94 16.95
CA GLN A 192 0.09 18.94 17.95
C GLN A 192 0.49 17.52 17.52
N THR A 193 0.42 17.21 16.23
CA THR A 193 0.80 15.90 15.70
C THR A 193 2.30 15.65 15.82
N TYR A 194 3.15 16.63 15.48
CA TYR A 194 4.60 16.48 15.65
C TYR A 194 5.00 16.44 17.12
N GLN A 195 4.36 17.25 17.98
CA GLN A 195 4.59 17.18 19.43
C GLN A 195 4.21 15.81 19.98
N ALA A 196 3.05 15.27 19.57
CA ALA A 196 2.64 13.92 19.95
C ALA A 196 3.66 12.88 19.46
N ALA A 197 4.16 13.00 18.23
CA ALA A 197 5.18 12.11 17.69
C ALA A 197 6.48 12.13 18.52
N LEU A 198 6.94 13.31 18.96
CA LEU A 198 8.15 13.44 19.80
C LEU A 198 7.96 12.94 21.23
N ASN A 199 6.73 12.99 21.73
CA ASN A 199 6.37 12.41 23.02
C ASN A 199 6.21 10.89 22.96
N GLN A 200 5.96 10.35 21.77
CA GLN A 200 6.07 8.92 21.50
C GLN A 200 7.54 8.57 21.25
N ALA A 201 7.94 7.36 21.63
CA ALA A 201 9.33 6.91 21.49
C ALA A 201 9.70 6.60 20.03
N ILE A 202 9.59 7.58 19.13
CA ILE A 202 9.99 7.45 17.74
C ILE A 202 11.51 7.21 17.63
N PRO A 203 11.97 6.51 16.57
CA PRO A 203 13.38 6.23 16.34
C PRO A 203 14.25 7.49 16.42
N VAL A 204 15.40 7.38 17.10
CA VAL A 204 16.32 8.51 17.32
C VAL A 204 16.75 9.18 16.01
N ILE A 205 16.92 8.37 14.95
CA ILE A 205 17.29 8.86 13.62
C ILE A 205 16.25 9.81 13.01
N ASP A 206 14.98 9.65 13.40
CA ASP A 206 13.86 10.41 12.85
C ASP A 206 13.50 11.64 13.70
N ILE A 207 13.93 11.68 14.97
CA ILE A 207 13.67 12.81 15.89
C ILE A 207 14.13 14.13 15.26
N VAL A 208 15.29 14.14 14.60
CA VAL A 208 15.85 15.34 13.96
C VAL A 208 14.92 15.87 12.87
N GLU A 209 14.38 14.99 12.03
CA GLU A 209 13.46 15.37 10.95
C GLU A 209 12.12 15.86 11.51
N VAL A 210 11.54 15.16 12.49
CA VAL A 210 10.28 15.58 13.12
C VAL A 210 10.43 16.94 13.81
N ARG A 211 11.53 17.17 14.55
CA ARG A 211 11.81 18.47 15.18
C ARG A 211 12.01 19.57 14.17
N ARG A 212 12.69 19.29 13.06
CA ARG A 212 12.88 20.24 11.97
C ARG A 212 11.54 20.68 11.39
N ARG A 213 10.65 19.74 11.09
CA ARG A 213 9.30 20.02 10.58
C ARG A 213 8.46 20.80 11.58
N LEU A 214 8.52 20.44 12.86
CA LEU A 214 7.82 21.18 13.92
C LEU A 214 8.36 22.61 14.04
N LEU A 215 9.68 22.82 14.01
CA LEU A 215 10.30 24.15 14.04
C LEU A 215 9.80 25.02 12.89
N GLU A 216 9.82 24.50 11.66
CA GLU A 216 9.33 25.20 10.46
C GLU A 216 7.85 25.59 10.64
N CYS A 217 7.03 24.63 11.07
CA CYS A 217 5.60 24.83 11.30
C CYS A 217 5.34 25.91 12.39
N CYS A 218 6.09 25.90 13.50
CA CYS A 218 5.96 26.91 14.55
C CYS A 218 6.38 28.31 14.09
N ILE A 219 7.45 28.43 13.29
CA ILE A 219 7.85 29.72 12.70
C ILE A 219 6.75 30.24 11.77
N ASP A 220 6.21 29.39 10.91
CA ASP A 220 5.13 29.76 9.99
C ASP A 220 3.83 30.13 10.73
N ALA A 221 3.55 29.48 11.85
CA ALA A 221 2.43 29.78 12.74
C ALA A 221 2.63 31.06 13.57
N GLY A 222 3.86 31.57 13.66
CA GLY A 222 4.24 32.70 14.51
C GLY A 222 4.42 32.36 16.00
N ASP A 223 4.51 31.07 16.36
CA ASP A 223 4.79 30.63 17.73
C ASP A 223 6.30 30.65 18.00
N ALA A 224 6.81 31.85 18.31
CA ALA A 224 8.22 32.06 18.58
C ALA A 224 8.74 31.25 19.78
N ALA A 225 7.91 31.06 20.82
CA ALA A 225 8.31 30.38 22.04
C ALA A 225 8.57 28.90 21.78
N LEU A 226 7.61 28.21 21.13
CA LEU A 226 7.76 26.81 20.80
C LEU A 226 8.84 26.60 19.73
N ALA A 227 8.91 27.48 18.73
CA ALA A 227 9.98 27.45 17.73
C ALA A 227 11.37 27.55 18.39
N ARG A 228 11.55 28.44 19.38
CA ARG A 228 12.81 28.58 20.11
C ARG A 228 13.19 27.33 20.87
N GLU A 229 12.24 26.70 21.52
CA GLU A 229 12.48 25.43 22.22
C GLU A 229 13.00 24.35 21.25
N GLN A 230 12.30 24.15 20.13
CA GLN A 230 12.70 23.13 19.14
C GLN A 230 14.04 23.45 18.50
N PHE A 231 14.31 24.73 18.20
CA PHE A 231 15.58 25.18 17.65
C PHE A 231 16.76 24.85 18.57
N VAL A 232 16.63 25.10 19.88
CA VAL A 232 17.70 24.80 20.86
C VAL A 232 18.00 23.31 20.89
N GLN A 233 16.97 22.47 20.93
CA GLN A 233 17.12 21.01 20.94
C GLN A 233 17.74 20.51 19.63
N LEU A 234 17.30 21.02 18.49
CA LEU A 234 17.85 20.65 17.18
C LEU A 234 19.32 21.04 17.04
N ARG A 235 19.70 22.23 17.53
CA ARG A 235 21.08 22.73 17.49
C ARG A 235 22.05 21.87 18.28
N GLN A 236 21.62 21.28 19.39
CA GLN A 236 22.45 20.36 20.18
C GLN A 236 22.81 19.09 19.39
N THR A 237 21.89 18.61 18.54
CA THR A 237 22.07 17.39 17.76
C THR A 237 22.69 17.61 16.38
N ASN A 238 22.51 18.80 15.78
CA ASN A 238 22.87 19.06 14.38
C ASN A 238 23.46 20.46 14.18
N ALA A 239 24.46 20.82 14.99
CA ALA A 239 25.04 22.16 15.00
C ALA A 239 25.71 22.58 13.68
N SER A 240 26.14 21.63 12.85
CA SER A 240 26.89 21.88 11.62
C SER A 240 26.02 22.10 10.37
N ASP A 241 24.69 21.92 10.46
CA ASP A 241 23.81 22.14 9.31
C ASP A 241 23.72 23.65 9.00
N PRO A 242 24.08 24.10 7.78
CA PRO A 242 24.02 25.52 7.41
C PRO A 242 22.61 26.11 7.50
N ARG A 243 21.55 25.28 7.42
CA ARG A 243 20.15 25.72 7.60
C ARG A 243 19.87 26.20 9.02
N MET A 244 20.67 25.79 10.02
CA MET A 244 20.54 26.29 11.40
C MET A 244 20.65 27.81 11.47
N ASN A 245 21.51 28.42 10.65
CA ASN A 245 21.64 29.89 10.63
C ASN A 245 20.43 30.57 9.98
N VAL A 246 19.81 29.92 8.98
CA VAL A 246 18.57 30.40 8.36
C VAL A 246 17.41 30.35 9.34
N TRP A 247 17.21 29.22 10.06
CA TRP A 247 16.18 29.14 11.09
C TRP A 247 16.44 30.09 12.26
N GLN A 248 17.70 30.26 12.68
CA GLN A 248 18.06 31.25 13.70
C GLN A 248 17.64 32.66 13.26
N ALA A 249 17.94 33.02 12.01
CA ALA A 249 17.56 34.31 11.46
C ALA A 249 16.04 34.49 11.41
N ARG A 250 15.30 33.51 10.89
CA ARG A 250 13.83 33.54 10.86
C ARG A 250 13.22 33.70 12.25
N LEU A 251 13.76 33.00 13.23
CA LEU A 251 13.27 33.05 14.59
C LEU A 251 13.61 34.38 15.29
N CYS A 252 14.82 34.92 15.10
CA CYS A 252 15.15 36.26 15.59
C CYS A 252 14.27 37.33 14.94
N HIS A 253 13.95 37.20 13.65
CA HIS A 253 13.03 38.10 12.95
C HIS A 253 11.63 38.03 13.56
N LEU A 254 11.10 36.82 13.78
CA LEU A 254 9.80 36.60 14.42
C LEU A 254 9.74 37.16 15.85
N GLU A 255 10.86 37.14 16.59
CA GLU A 255 10.99 37.74 17.93
C GLU A 255 11.18 39.27 17.92
N GLY A 256 11.14 39.94 16.76
CA GLY A 256 11.34 41.39 16.65
C GLY A 256 12.81 41.83 16.81
N ARG A 257 13.77 40.95 16.49
CA ARG A 257 15.22 41.19 16.60
C ARG A 257 15.90 41.15 15.21
N PRO A 258 15.55 42.07 14.29
CA PRO A 258 16.01 42.01 12.90
C PRO A 258 17.54 42.19 12.74
N ALA A 259 18.18 42.97 13.60
CA ALA A 259 19.65 43.13 13.58
C ALA A 259 20.38 41.82 13.86
N GLU A 260 19.88 41.05 14.83
CA GLU A 260 20.44 39.72 15.15
C GLU A 260 20.12 38.69 14.07
N ALA A 261 18.93 38.78 13.47
CA ALA A 261 18.57 37.95 12.34
C ALA A 261 19.53 38.18 11.16
N LEU A 262 19.85 39.45 10.86
CA LEU A 262 20.79 39.81 9.80
C LEU A 262 22.22 39.35 10.12
N ALA A 263 22.65 39.45 11.38
CA ALA A 263 23.94 38.93 11.80
C ALA A 263 24.02 37.40 11.62
N ALA A 264 23.00 36.66 12.05
CA ALA A 264 22.94 35.20 11.93
C ALA A 264 22.99 34.73 10.46
N ILE A 265 22.22 35.37 9.57
CA ILE A 265 22.20 35.00 8.16
C ILE A 265 23.50 35.41 7.44
N SER A 266 24.11 36.52 7.84
CA SER A 266 25.38 36.98 7.25
C SER A 266 26.57 36.08 7.62
N ALA A 267 26.58 35.56 8.85
CA ALA A 267 27.60 34.63 9.34
C ALA A 267 27.68 33.33 8.52
N ALA A 268 26.59 32.95 7.86
CA ALA A 268 26.50 31.74 7.05
C ALA A 268 26.51 32.00 5.53
N SER A 269 26.75 33.26 5.11
CA SER A 269 26.63 33.71 3.72
C SER A 269 27.39 32.86 2.68
N GLY A 270 28.56 32.31 3.05
CA GLY A 270 29.35 31.43 2.18
C GLY A 270 28.71 30.05 1.95
N GLN A 271 27.94 29.54 2.91
CA GLN A 271 27.32 28.21 2.86
C GLN A 271 25.85 28.25 2.39
N ILE A 272 25.18 29.38 2.56
CA ILE A 272 23.75 29.56 2.25
C ILE A 272 23.50 30.25 0.90
N ARG A 273 24.54 30.50 0.11
CA ARG A 273 24.45 31.23 -1.17
C ARG A 273 23.45 30.60 -2.14
N ASP A 274 23.25 29.29 -2.04
CA ASP A 274 22.36 28.52 -2.90
C ASP A 274 21.00 28.23 -2.26
N ILE A 275 20.67 28.88 -1.13
CA ILE A 275 19.37 28.72 -0.45
C ILE A 275 18.51 29.97 -0.76
N PRO A 276 17.52 29.88 -1.67
CA PRO A 276 16.72 31.04 -2.10
C PRO A 276 16.01 31.76 -0.95
N GLU A 277 15.56 30.99 0.05
CA GLU A 277 14.91 31.52 1.24
C GLU A 277 15.84 32.44 2.05
N ALA A 278 17.12 32.09 2.15
CA ALA A 278 18.09 32.88 2.88
C ALA A 278 18.36 34.22 2.19
N ILE A 279 18.44 34.22 0.86
CA ILE A 279 18.59 35.44 0.05
C ILE A 279 17.38 36.36 0.25
N ARG A 280 16.17 35.80 0.18
CA ARG A 280 14.92 36.55 0.37
C ARG A 280 14.85 37.17 1.77
N LEU A 281 15.12 36.38 2.81
CA LEU A 281 15.08 36.85 4.20
C LEU A 281 16.11 37.94 4.44
N ARG A 282 17.34 37.80 3.93
CA ARG A 282 18.36 38.83 4.03
C ARG A 282 17.92 40.14 3.37
N GLY A 283 17.29 40.08 2.20
CA GLY A 283 16.73 41.26 1.52
C GLY A 283 15.66 41.97 2.37
N ILE A 284 14.73 41.20 2.96
CA ILE A 284 13.70 41.73 3.87
C ILE A 284 14.35 42.43 5.07
N LEU A 285 15.33 41.80 5.71
CA LEU A 285 16.00 42.34 6.89
C LEU A 285 16.78 43.64 6.60
N HIS A 286 17.39 43.76 5.42
CA HIS A 286 18.01 45.02 5.01
C HIS A 286 16.98 46.13 4.84
N LEU A 287 15.85 45.85 4.18
CA LEU A 287 14.78 46.84 4.01
C LEU A 287 14.19 47.31 5.34
N GLU A 288 14.07 46.42 6.33
CA GLU A 288 13.57 46.75 7.67
C GLU A 288 14.54 47.62 8.49
N LEU A 289 15.85 47.49 8.26
CA LEU A 289 16.89 48.21 9.01
C LEU A 289 17.32 49.55 8.38
N GLY A 290 16.98 49.79 7.10
CA GLY A 290 17.34 50.99 6.34
C GLY A 290 18.74 50.94 5.72
#